data_AF-W6VXT9-F1
#
_entry.id   AF-W6VXT9-F1
#
_cell.length_a   1.000
_cell.length_b   1.000
_cell.length_c   1.000
_cell.angle_alpha   90.00
_cell.angle_beta   90.00
_cell.angle_gamma   90.00
#
_symmetry.space_group_name_H-M   'P 1'
#
loop_
_entity.id
_entity.type
_entity.pdbx_description
1 polymer ?
#
loop_
_entity_poly.entity_id
_entity_poly.type
_entity_poly.pdbx_seq_one_letter_code
_entity_poly.pdbx_strand_id
1 'polypeptide(L)'
;MAVITNTVRTTNAVGNREELSDVVSRITPEDTPIYSMIEKGKAKSVHPEWETDDLAAPGDNAREEGEEYDFDKIDAPSRVGNYTQILRKSWIISGTQEEVDEAGKVQKRKYQKAKKGVEIRKDTEFAIVSNQGSVGGAIRRLGGLPSWITSNVSRGAGGANGGFVSGFTVAATNGTQRAFTKAIMDGVMQQGFNNGAKFKHVVGSAYVKSVFVTFMSDANVAPFRYSVESKGQRNTIIATADFYEGPFGKVLVHPSTIQSTAALARNAFFLDTDFLEFLWLRKIQEDTKVAKTGDADKGVIIGEGTLKVSNEKGLGIAADLFGLTASS
;
A
#
# COMPACT_ATOMS: atom_id res chain seq x y z
N MET A 1 5.49 44.50 -46.73
CA MET A 1 5.86 45.80 -46.14
C MET A 1 7.06 45.57 -45.23
N ALA A 2 8.18 46.22 -45.50
CA ALA A 2 9.42 46.05 -44.74
C ALA A 2 9.33 46.77 -43.39
N VAL A 3 9.97 46.23 -42.35
CA VAL A 3 10.10 46.90 -41.05
C VAL A 3 11.01 48.12 -41.18
N ILE A 4 10.62 49.21 -40.50
CA ILE A 4 11.28 50.52 -40.53
C ILE A 4 12.72 50.40 -39.99
N THR A 5 13.69 50.94 -40.72
CA THR A 5 15.11 50.99 -40.35
C THR A 5 15.28 51.61 -38.95
N ASN A 6 16.06 50.96 -38.07
CA ASN A 6 16.27 51.26 -36.63
C ASN A 6 15.19 50.80 -35.63
N THR A 7 14.25 49.93 -36.02
CA THR A 7 13.32 49.32 -35.05
C THR A 7 14.02 48.23 -34.22
N VAL A 8 14.23 48.45 -32.91
CA VAL A 8 14.70 47.41 -31.98
C VAL A 8 13.60 46.38 -31.82
N ARG A 9 13.84 45.17 -32.33
CA ARG A 9 12.93 44.03 -32.23
C ARG A 9 13.14 43.29 -30.91
N THR A 10 12.10 42.62 -30.43
CA THR A 10 12.18 41.71 -29.27
C THR A 10 13.22 40.61 -29.47
N THR A 11 13.55 40.23 -30.70
CA THR A 11 14.64 39.29 -31.01
C THR A 11 16.05 39.87 -30.82
N ASN A 12 16.20 41.20 -30.70
CA ASN A 12 17.50 41.89 -30.60
C ASN A 12 17.66 42.66 -29.27
N ALA A 13 16.70 42.55 -28.35
CA ALA A 13 16.76 43.20 -27.04
C ALA A 13 17.51 42.33 -26.03
N VAL A 14 18.72 42.75 -25.65
CA VAL A 14 19.62 42.07 -24.69
C VAL A 14 19.08 42.08 -23.24
N GLY A 15 17.98 42.81 -22.99
CA GLY A 15 17.35 42.97 -21.67
C GLY A 15 16.01 42.23 -21.48
N ASN A 16 15.63 41.32 -22.38
CA ASN A 16 14.40 40.55 -22.22
C ASN A 16 14.58 39.49 -21.13
N ARG A 17 13.85 39.65 -20.01
CA ARG A 17 13.82 38.69 -18.90
C ARG A 17 13.16 37.40 -19.38
N GLU A 18 13.80 36.26 -19.15
CA GLU A 18 13.25 34.95 -19.50
C GLU A 18 11.95 34.67 -18.72
N GLU A 19 10.87 34.35 -19.45
CA GLU A 19 9.64 33.83 -18.86
C GLU A 19 9.85 32.35 -18.50
N LEU A 20 10.27 32.11 -17.26
CA LEU A 20 10.25 30.77 -16.68
C LEU A 20 8.82 30.43 -16.26
N SER A 21 8.32 29.29 -16.74
CA SER A 21 7.01 28.77 -16.36
C SER A 21 6.92 28.57 -14.85
N ASP A 22 6.04 29.32 -14.19
CA ASP A 22 5.73 29.19 -12.76
C ASP A 22 4.98 27.88 -12.40
N VAL A 23 4.59 27.09 -13.40
CA VAL A 23 3.84 25.85 -13.19
C VAL A 23 4.81 24.69 -13.04
N VAL A 24 5.00 24.27 -11.79
CA VAL A 24 5.77 23.07 -11.44
C VAL A 24 4.86 21.86 -11.62
N SER A 25 4.96 21.20 -12.77
CA SER A 25 4.25 19.94 -13.00
C SER A 25 4.97 18.79 -12.27
N ARG A 26 4.27 18.12 -11.35
CA ARG A 26 4.78 16.93 -10.67
C ARG A 26 4.11 15.69 -11.25
N ILE A 27 4.92 14.81 -11.87
CA ILE A 27 4.47 13.50 -12.38
C ILE A 27 4.73 12.36 -11.38
N THR A 28 5.43 12.63 -10.27
CA THR A 28 5.75 11.60 -9.28
C THR A 28 4.47 11.05 -8.67
N PRO A 29 4.22 9.72 -8.72
CA PRO A 29 3.01 9.15 -8.14
C PRO A 29 2.93 9.41 -6.64
N GLU A 30 1.78 9.92 -6.19
CA GLU A 30 1.48 10.21 -4.78
C GLU A 30 0.65 9.11 -4.12
N ASP A 31 0.39 8.04 -4.86
CA ASP A 31 -0.54 6.98 -4.47
C ASP A 31 -0.01 6.18 -3.28
N THR A 32 -0.87 6.00 -2.29
CA THR A 32 -0.67 5.14 -1.13
C THR A 32 -1.93 4.28 -0.95
N PRO A 33 -2.14 3.29 -1.82
CA PRO A 33 -3.42 2.60 -1.94
C PRO A 33 -3.83 1.93 -0.63
N ILE A 34 -2.94 1.21 0.04
CA ILE A 34 -3.28 0.48 1.27
C ILE A 34 -3.46 1.46 2.42
N TYR A 35 -2.48 2.31 2.69
CA TYR A 35 -2.52 3.28 3.77
C TYR A 35 -3.72 4.22 3.68
N SER A 36 -4.17 4.58 2.46
CA SER A 36 -5.35 5.42 2.29
C SER A 36 -6.66 4.67 2.56
N MET A 37 -6.74 3.38 2.26
CA MET A 37 -7.96 2.55 2.44
C MET A 37 -8.19 2.09 3.88
N ILE A 38 -7.14 1.75 4.62
CA ILE A 38 -7.26 1.18 5.98
C ILE A 38 -7.62 2.25 7.03
N GLU A 39 -8.22 1.85 8.14
CA GLU A 39 -8.56 2.79 9.22
C GLU A 39 -7.30 3.32 9.94
N LYS A 40 -7.43 4.47 10.62
CA LYS A 40 -6.31 5.12 11.33
C LYS A 40 -6.65 5.25 12.82
N GLY A 41 -5.94 4.50 13.64
CA GLY A 41 -6.12 4.44 15.09
C GLY A 41 -5.04 5.15 15.90
N LYS A 42 -5.11 4.94 17.21
CA LYS A 42 -4.14 5.46 18.18
C LYS A 42 -3.49 4.32 18.96
N ALA A 43 -2.15 4.28 18.95
CA ALA A 43 -1.38 3.43 19.86
C ALA A 43 -1.11 4.15 21.19
N LYS A 44 -1.03 3.39 22.28
CA LYS A 44 -0.67 3.90 23.63
C LYS A 44 0.74 3.46 24.09
N SER A 45 1.33 2.48 23.41
CA SER A 45 2.64 1.91 23.70
C SER A 45 3.49 1.80 22.43
N VAL A 46 4.77 1.52 22.61
CA VAL A 46 5.75 1.26 21.53
C VAL A 46 5.56 -0.13 20.90
N HIS A 47 4.88 -1.02 21.62
CA HIS A 47 4.48 -2.35 21.18
C HIS A 47 3.00 -2.52 21.54
N PRO A 48 2.07 -1.99 20.71
CA PRO A 48 0.66 -2.27 20.88
C PRO A 48 0.38 -3.74 20.58
N GLU A 49 -0.46 -4.32 21.43
CA GLU A 49 -0.87 -5.71 21.37
C GLU A 49 -2.39 -5.78 21.35
N TRP A 50 -2.91 -6.82 20.71
CA TRP A 50 -4.33 -7.11 20.63
C TRP A 50 -4.54 -8.62 20.68
N GLU A 51 -5.79 -9.01 20.93
CA GLU A 51 -6.17 -10.40 21.12
C GLU A 51 -6.93 -10.91 19.90
N THR A 52 -6.68 -12.16 19.54
CA THR A 52 -7.39 -12.92 18.51
C THR A 52 -8.00 -14.16 19.12
N ASP A 53 -9.27 -14.37 18.79
CA ASP A 53 -10.06 -15.53 19.23
C ASP A 53 -10.72 -16.17 18.02
N ASP A 54 -10.86 -17.50 18.08
CA ASP A 54 -11.42 -18.32 17.02
C ASP A 54 -12.68 -19.03 17.53
N LEU A 55 -13.72 -19.06 16.71
CA LEU A 55 -14.91 -19.86 17.02
C LEU A 55 -14.63 -21.34 16.74
N ALA A 56 -15.24 -22.22 17.54
CA ALA A 56 -15.24 -23.65 17.28
C ALA A 56 -15.82 -23.95 15.89
N ALA A 57 -15.24 -24.93 15.21
CA ALA A 57 -15.75 -25.39 13.92
C ALA A 57 -17.16 -25.99 14.09
N PRO A 58 -18.06 -25.81 13.10
CA PRO A 58 -19.36 -26.46 13.15
C PRO A 58 -19.19 -27.99 13.14
N GLY A 59 -19.90 -28.67 14.03
CA GLY A 59 -19.88 -30.12 14.19
C GLY A 59 -21.27 -30.67 14.49
N ASP A 60 -21.37 -31.99 14.57
CA ASP A 60 -22.61 -32.64 14.98
C ASP A 60 -22.92 -32.31 16.45
N ASN A 61 -24.04 -31.64 16.66
CA ASN A 61 -24.50 -31.19 17.97
C ASN A 61 -25.84 -31.85 18.36
N ALA A 62 -26.08 -33.07 17.88
CA ALA A 62 -27.15 -33.91 18.39
C ALA A 62 -26.81 -34.35 19.83
N ARG A 63 -27.82 -34.33 20.70
CA ARG A 63 -27.73 -34.67 22.12
C ARG A 63 -28.92 -35.54 22.50
N GLU A 64 -28.73 -36.44 23.46
CA GLU A 64 -29.79 -37.34 23.92
C GLU A 64 -30.78 -36.58 24.83
N GLU A 65 -32.06 -36.97 24.79
CA GLU A 65 -33.06 -36.38 25.68
C GLU A 65 -32.76 -36.79 27.13
N GLY A 66 -32.50 -35.80 27.99
CA GLY A 66 -32.13 -36.03 29.40
C GLY A 66 -30.62 -36.13 29.68
N GLU A 67 -29.77 -35.85 28.68
CA GLU A 67 -28.31 -35.76 28.84
C GLU A 67 -27.90 -34.63 29.81
N GLU A 68 -26.96 -34.92 30.72
CA GLU A 68 -26.36 -33.93 31.63
C GLU A 68 -25.41 -33.00 30.86
N TYR A 69 -25.28 -31.75 31.30
CA TYR A 69 -24.43 -30.78 30.60
C TYR A 69 -22.93 -31.06 30.84
N ASP A 70 -22.20 -31.27 29.74
CA ASP A 70 -20.75 -31.14 29.72
C ASP A 70 -20.35 -29.70 29.41
N PHE A 71 -19.33 -29.21 30.13
CA PHE A 71 -18.82 -27.85 29.98
C PHE A 71 -17.43 -27.88 29.35
N ASP A 72 -17.31 -27.28 28.17
CA ASP A 72 -16.02 -27.09 27.53
C ASP A 72 -15.16 -26.09 28.31
N LYS A 73 -13.85 -26.37 28.37
CA LYS A 73 -12.90 -25.41 28.88
C LYS A 73 -12.84 -24.22 27.91
N ILE A 74 -12.96 -23.01 28.45
CA ILE A 74 -12.71 -21.77 27.70
C ILE A 74 -11.19 -21.63 27.49
N ASP A 75 -10.75 -21.64 26.24
CA ASP A 75 -9.36 -21.34 25.92
C ASP A 75 -9.10 -19.83 25.96
N ALA A 76 -7.91 -19.46 26.44
CA ALA A 76 -7.51 -18.06 26.51
C ALA A 76 -7.19 -17.55 25.10
N PRO A 77 -7.60 -16.33 24.74
CA PRO A 77 -7.33 -15.76 23.43
C PRO A 77 -5.83 -15.59 23.20
N SER A 78 -5.42 -15.69 21.95
CA SER A 78 -4.03 -15.52 21.55
C SER A 78 -3.68 -14.03 21.49
N ARG A 79 -2.56 -13.62 22.11
CA ARG A 79 -2.08 -12.23 22.05
C ARG A 79 -1.07 -12.05 20.94
N VAL A 80 -1.32 -11.07 20.06
CA VAL A 80 -0.42 -10.69 18.98
C VAL A 80 -0.07 -9.20 19.07
N GLY A 81 1.01 -8.77 18.40
CA GLY A 81 1.43 -7.37 18.48
C GLY A 81 2.46 -6.97 17.43
N ASN A 82 2.74 -5.67 17.34
CA ASN A 82 3.72 -5.12 16.40
C ASN A 82 4.47 -3.95 17.02
N TYR A 83 5.70 -3.69 16.58
CA TYR A 83 6.48 -2.56 17.05
C TYR A 83 6.18 -1.30 16.24
N THR A 84 6.21 -0.14 16.91
CA THR A 84 6.11 1.16 16.25
C THR A 84 7.43 1.54 15.58
N GLN A 85 7.32 2.02 14.34
CA GLN A 85 8.45 2.53 13.57
C GLN A 85 8.39 4.05 13.52
N ILE A 86 9.55 4.69 13.74
CA ILE A 86 9.70 6.13 13.58
C ILE A 86 10.04 6.42 12.11
N LEU A 87 9.23 7.27 11.49
CA LEU A 87 9.39 7.74 10.13
C LEU A 87 9.71 9.24 10.20
N ARG A 88 10.74 9.69 9.48
CA ARG A 88 11.14 11.10 9.46
C ARG A 88 11.59 11.55 8.09
N LYS A 89 11.29 12.80 7.76
CA LYS A 89 11.84 13.53 6.61
C LYS A 89 12.27 14.91 7.07
N SER A 90 13.48 15.30 6.72
CA SER A 90 14.05 16.60 7.05
C SER A 90 14.30 17.43 5.81
N TRP A 91 14.35 18.74 5.99
CA TRP A 91 14.81 19.70 4.98
C TRP A 91 15.65 20.80 5.67
N ILE A 92 16.45 21.46 4.85
CA ILE A 92 17.23 22.63 5.23
C ILE A 92 17.28 23.57 4.03
N ILE A 93 16.99 24.85 4.23
CA ILE A 93 16.95 25.89 3.21
C ILE A 93 17.73 27.09 3.77
N SER A 94 18.58 27.75 2.98
CA SER A 94 19.31 28.93 3.46
C SER A 94 18.38 30.14 3.63
N GLY A 95 18.71 31.06 4.53
CA GLY A 95 17.92 32.28 4.74
C GLY A 95 17.76 33.09 3.44
N THR A 96 18.85 33.29 2.70
CA THR A 96 18.84 33.97 1.40
C THR A 96 17.92 33.27 0.38
N GLN A 97 17.89 31.93 0.34
CA GLN A 97 17.03 31.21 -0.60
C GLN A 97 15.53 31.35 -0.26
N GLU A 98 15.19 31.50 1.02
CA GLU A 98 13.80 31.76 1.43
C GLU A 98 13.35 33.19 1.07
N GLU A 99 14.26 34.16 0.99
CA GLU A 99 13.96 35.54 0.60
C GLU A 99 13.98 35.78 -0.92
N VAL A 100 14.90 35.13 -1.66
CA VAL A 100 15.03 35.32 -3.12
C VAL A 100 13.81 34.76 -3.84
N ASP A 101 13.13 35.58 -4.66
CA ASP A 101 11.98 35.13 -5.44
C ASP A 101 12.42 34.11 -6.50
N GLU A 102 11.72 32.98 -6.55
CA GLU A 102 12.01 31.87 -7.45
C GLU A 102 10.76 31.53 -8.26
N ALA A 103 10.95 31.22 -9.55
CA ALA A 103 9.86 30.74 -10.38
C ALA A 103 9.31 29.41 -9.81
N GLY A 104 8.00 29.33 -9.63
CA GLY A 104 7.32 28.13 -9.13
C GLY A 104 7.51 27.78 -7.63
N LYS A 105 8.26 28.57 -6.84
CA LYS A 105 8.36 28.44 -5.37
C LYS A 105 8.71 27.04 -4.84
N VAL A 106 9.51 26.28 -5.58
CA VAL A 106 9.85 24.86 -5.29
C VAL A 106 10.82 24.71 -4.11
N GLN A 107 11.73 25.64 -3.92
CA GLN A 107 12.73 25.59 -2.85
C GLN A 107 12.22 26.30 -1.59
N LYS A 108 11.07 26.97 -1.64
CA LYS A 108 10.40 27.53 -0.46
C LYS A 108 9.98 26.48 0.55
N ARG A 109 10.04 26.87 1.81
CA ARG A 109 9.63 26.06 2.97
C ARG A 109 8.27 25.40 2.80
N LYS A 110 7.26 26.15 2.36
CA LYS A 110 5.88 25.66 2.22
C LYS A 110 5.80 24.47 1.26
N TYR A 111 6.47 24.56 0.12
CA TYR A 111 6.49 23.50 -0.88
C TYR A 111 7.28 22.29 -0.37
N GLN A 112 8.46 22.51 0.21
CA GLN A 112 9.27 21.41 0.76
C GLN A 112 8.53 20.68 1.88
N LYS A 113 7.85 21.40 2.78
CA LYS A 113 7.00 20.80 3.82
C LYS A 113 5.90 19.93 3.23
N ALA A 114 5.15 20.44 2.24
CA ALA A 114 4.09 19.66 1.59
C ALA A 114 4.64 18.41 0.89
N LYS A 115 5.76 18.55 0.17
CA LYS A 115 6.47 17.44 -0.47
C LYS A 115 6.92 16.38 0.54
N LYS A 116 7.57 16.79 1.63
CA LYS A 116 8.00 15.86 2.70
C LYS A 116 6.83 15.19 3.40
N GLY A 117 5.69 15.86 3.51
CA GLY A 117 4.43 15.29 4.02
C GLY A 117 3.85 14.18 3.13
N VAL A 118 4.01 14.27 1.81
CA VAL A 118 3.64 13.18 0.88
C VAL A 118 4.68 12.06 0.92
N GLU A 119 5.97 12.39 0.91
CA GLU A 119 7.05 11.41 0.95
C GLU A 119 6.97 10.50 2.20
N ILE A 120 6.66 11.04 3.37
CA ILE A 120 6.53 10.23 4.60
C ILE A 120 5.33 9.27 4.55
N ARG A 121 4.24 9.64 3.88
CA ARG A 121 3.10 8.73 3.65
C ARG A 121 3.49 7.60 2.71
N LYS A 122 4.28 7.89 1.67
CA LYS A 122 4.84 6.87 0.78
C LYS A 122 5.81 5.94 1.49
N ASP A 123 6.65 6.45 2.39
CA ASP A 123 7.51 5.61 3.24
C ASP A 123 6.68 4.72 4.17
N THR A 124 5.52 5.20 4.64
CA THR A 124 4.58 4.40 5.45
C THR A 124 4.01 3.25 4.63
N GLU A 125 3.53 3.53 3.42
CA GLU A 125 3.05 2.51 2.47
C GLU A 125 4.15 1.50 2.16
N PHE A 126 5.38 1.97 1.90
CA PHE A 126 6.54 1.12 1.66
C PHE A 126 6.79 0.17 2.84
N ALA A 127 6.72 0.66 4.08
CA ALA A 127 6.83 -0.18 5.26
C ALA A 127 5.69 -1.21 5.34
N ILE A 128 4.46 -0.85 4.99
CA ILE A 128 3.32 -1.78 4.98
C ILE A 128 3.52 -2.92 3.98
N VAL A 129 3.96 -2.63 2.74
CA VAL A 129 4.09 -3.66 1.69
C VAL A 129 5.39 -4.46 1.74
N SER A 130 6.38 -4.00 2.51
CA SER A 130 7.70 -4.63 2.53
C SER A 130 7.72 -5.92 3.33
N ASN A 131 8.46 -6.91 2.83
CA ASN A 131 8.67 -8.18 3.52
C ASN A 131 9.74 -8.03 4.62
N GLN A 132 9.38 -7.36 5.72
CA GLN A 132 10.18 -7.35 6.93
C GLN A 132 9.36 -7.79 8.14
N GLY A 133 10.04 -8.50 9.05
CA GLY A 133 9.51 -8.81 10.37
C GLY A 133 9.60 -7.60 11.32
N SER A 134 8.86 -7.67 12.42
CA SER A 134 8.90 -6.64 13.46
C SER A 134 10.20 -6.72 14.26
N VAL A 135 10.79 -5.56 14.61
CA VAL A 135 12.06 -5.49 15.36
C VAL A 135 11.90 -4.56 16.55
N GLY A 136 12.22 -5.04 17.75
CA GLY A 136 12.14 -4.29 19.02
C GLY A 136 13.44 -3.63 19.49
N GLY A 137 14.49 -3.62 18.66
CA GLY A 137 15.82 -3.08 19.03
C GLY A 137 15.92 -1.56 19.04
N ALA A 138 17.15 -1.03 19.06
CA ALA A 138 17.40 0.42 19.04
C ALA A 138 16.78 1.13 17.83
N ILE A 139 16.76 0.45 16.67
CA ILE A 139 16.00 0.85 15.49
C ILE A 139 14.80 -0.08 15.39
N ARG A 140 13.63 0.41 15.78
CA ARG A 140 12.38 -0.34 15.69
C ARG A 140 11.84 -0.35 14.27
N ARG A 141 11.32 -1.50 13.87
CA ARG A 141 10.66 -1.70 12.56
C ARG A 141 9.32 -2.35 12.77
N LEU A 142 8.31 -1.86 12.04
CA LEU A 142 7.01 -2.53 11.99
C LEU A 142 7.09 -3.73 11.05
N GLY A 143 6.40 -4.80 11.41
CA GLY A 143 6.17 -5.95 10.54
C GLY A 143 5.23 -5.57 9.39
N GLY A 144 5.67 -5.76 8.15
CA GLY A 144 4.86 -5.50 6.96
C GLY A 144 3.92 -6.67 6.63
N LEU A 145 2.97 -6.47 5.71
CA LEU A 145 1.96 -7.46 5.33
C LEU A 145 2.52 -8.85 5.02
N PRO A 146 3.61 -9.02 4.24
CA PRO A 146 4.15 -10.35 3.96
C PRO A 146 4.62 -11.15 5.19
N SER A 147 4.93 -10.45 6.30
CA SER A 147 5.36 -11.09 7.56
C SER A 147 4.19 -11.59 8.41
N TRP A 148 2.98 -11.10 8.16
CA TRP A 148 1.77 -11.51 8.86
C TRP A 148 1.11 -12.71 8.18
N ILE A 149 1.01 -12.71 6.85
CA ILE A 149 0.11 -13.61 6.12
C ILE A 149 0.65 -15.05 6.08
N THR A 150 -0.13 -15.97 6.65
CA THR A 150 0.15 -17.40 6.84
C THR A 150 -0.98 -18.32 6.37
N SER A 151 -2.26 -17.92 6.47
CA SER A 151 -3.40 -18.82 6.25
C SER A 151 -3.90 -18.82 4.80
N ASN A 152 -3.91 -17.65 4.15
CA ASN A 152 -4.38 -17.50 2.76
C ASN A 152 -3.21 -17.18 1.84
N VAL A 153 -2.39 -18.19 1.56
CA VAL A 153 -1.12 -18.01 0.86
C VAL A 153 -1.03 -18.89 -0.38
N SER A 154 -0.63 -18.27 -1.48
CA SER A 154 -0.09 -18.96 -2.64
C SER A 154 1.33 -18.48 -2.88
N ARG A 155 2.32 -19.37 -2.71
CA ARG A 155 3.76 -19.11 -2.92
C ARG A 155 4.37 -19.98 -4.01
N GLY A 156 5.47 -19.50 -4.59
CA GLY A 156 6.29 -20.30 -5.50
C GLY A 156 6.98 -21.46 -4.79
N ALA A 157 7.49 -22.42 -5.57
CA ALA A 157 8.21 -23.57 -5.01
C ALA A 157 9.41 -23.10 -4.15
N GLY A 158 9.62 -23.77 -3.01
CA GLY A 158 10.67 -23.41 -2.05
C GLY A 158 10.39 -22.17 -1.20
N GLY A 159 9.28 -21.45 -1.43
CA GLY A 159 8.86 -20.33 -0.59
C GLY A 159 8.26 -20.81 0.73
N ALA A 160 8.45 -20.03 1.79
CA ALA A 160 7.92 -20.31 3.11
C ALA A 160 7.22 -19.08 3.71
N ASN A 161 6.18 -19.33 4.50
CA ASN A 161 5.46 -18.26 5.19
C ASN A 161 6.32 -17.64 6.30
N GLY A 162 6.03 -16.39 6.59
CA GLY A 162 6.44 -15.76 7.84
C GLY A 162 5.52 -16.18 8.97
N GLY A 163 5.08 -15.21 9.76
CA GLY A 163 4.06 -15.39 10.79
C GLY A 163 4.44 -14.73 12.09
N PHE A 164 3.48 -14.64 13.00
CA PHE A 164 3.69 -14.13 14.34
C PHE A 164 4.23 -15.24 15.25
N VAL A 165 5.45 -15.06 15.76
CA VAL A 165 6.16 -16.02 16.61
C VAL A 165 6.84 -15.27 17.75
N SER A 166 6.63 -15.73 18.98
CA SER A 166 7.34 -15.23 20.19
C SER A 166 7.28 -13.70 20.38
N GLY A 167 6.16 -13.06 20.04
CA GLY A 167 5.98 -11.61 20.23
C GLY A 167 6.36 -10.75 19.03
N PHE A 168 6.83 -11.35 17.93
CA PHE A 168 7.31 -10.66 16.74
C PHE A 168 6.73 -11.30 15.47
N THR A 169 6.62 -10.53 14.38
CA THR A 169 6.44 -11.12 13.06
C THR A 169 7.77 -11.48 12.41
N VAL A 170 7.80 -12.60 11.69
CA VAL A 170 8.95 -13.08 10.93
C VAL A 170 8.70 -12.84 9.44
N ALA A 171 9.72 -12.40 8.71
CA ALA A 171 9.61 -12.20 7.26
C ALA A 171 9.44 -13.54 6.53
N ALA A 172 8.65 -13.54 5.46
CA ALA A 172 8.48 -14.72 4.61
C ALA A 172 9.75 -15.02 3.81
N THR A 173 9.97 -16.29 3.45
CA THR A 173 11.04 -16.69 2.52
C THR A 173 10.50 -16.76 1.10
N ASN A 174 11.19 -16.11 0.18
CA ASN A 174 10.83 -16.07 -1.23
C ASN A 174 11.05 -17.44 -1.89
N GLY A 175 10.08 -17.85 -2.70
CA GLY A 175 10.20 -19.02 -3.57
C GLY A 175 10.62 -18.65 -5.00
N THR A 176 10.57 -19.65 -5.88
CA THR A 176 10.78 -19.48 -7.32
C THR A 176 9.68 -18.61 -7.93
N GLN A 177 10.06 -17.65 -8.78
CA GLN A 177 9.11 -16.79 -9.45
C GLN A 177 8.23 -17.52 -10.46
N ARG A 178 6.99 -17.05 -10.60
CA ARG A 178 5.96 -17.61 -11.48
C ARG A 178 5.02 -16.55 -12.02
N ALA A 179 4.32 -16.88 -13.10
CA ALA A 179 3.31 -16.00 -13.67
C ALA A 179 2.10 -15.86 -12.74
N PHE A 180 1.51 -14.67 -12.71
CA PHE A 180 0.20 -14.47 -12.09
C PHE A 180 -0.88 -15.06 -13.00
N THR A 181 -1.79 -15.85 -12.43
CA THR A 181 -2.85 -16.55 -13.18
C THR A 181 -4.17 -16.47 -12.43
N LYS A 182 -5.28 -16.63 -13.15
CA LYS A 182 -6.62 -16.68 -12.56
C LYS A 182 -6.74 -17.77 -11.50
N ALA A 183 -6.13 -18.94 -11.74
CA ALA A 183 -6.10 -20.04 -10.78
C ALA A 183 -5.41 -19.65 -9.45
N ILE A 184 -4.33 -18.86 -9.50
CA ILE A 184 -3.68 -18.36 -8.28
C ILE A 184 -4.62 -17.38 -7.55
N MET A 185 -5.26 -16.47 -8.28
CA MET A 185 -6.19 -15.49 -7.70
C MET A 185 -7.38 -16.17 -7.03
N ASP A 186 -8.08 -17.06 -7.75
CA ASP A 186 -9.22 -17.82 -7.23
C ASP A 186 -8.83 -18.74 -6.08
N GLY A 187 -7.64 -19.35 -6.13
CA GLY A 187 -7.13 -20.21 -5.06
C GLY A 187 -6.92 -19.45 -3.75
N VAL A 188 -6.33 -18.24 -3.80
CA VAL A 188 -6.19 -17.39 -2.61
C VAL A 188 -7.54 -16.91 -2.11
N MET A 189 -8.45 -16.52 -3.01
CA MET A 189 -9.81 -16.11 -2.63
C MET A 189 -10.61 -17.26 -2.01
N GLN A 190 -10.45 -18.50 -2.49
CA GLN A 190 -11.06 -19.69 -1.90
C GLN A 190 -10.55 -19.95 -0.48
N GLN A 191 -9.23 -19.86 -0.27
CA GLN A 191 -8.64 -20.01 1.06
C GLN A 191 -9.22 -18.96 2.02
N GLY A 192 -9.29 -17.69 1.58
CA GLY A 192 -9.90 -16.62 2.36
C GLY A 192 -11.35 -16.90 2.71
N PHE A 193 -12.17 -17.31 1.72
CA PHE A 193 -13.56 -17.68 1.94
C PHE A 193 -13.73 -18.79 2.98
N ASN A 194 -12.93 -19.86 2.89
CA ASN A 194 -12.95 -20.96 3.86
C ASN A 194 -12.55 -20.52 5.26
N ASN A 195 -11.67 -19.51 5.36
CA ASN A 195 -11.25 -18.91 6.63
C ASN A 195 -12.15 -17.72 7.08
N GLY A 196 -13.26 -17.47 6.38
CA GLY A 196 -14.25 -16.43 6.72
C GLY A 196 -13.91 -15.01 6.27
N ALA A 197 -12.84 -14.82 5.50
CA ALA A 197 -12.43 -13.52 4.96
C ALA A 197 -13.35 -13.05 3.82
N LYS A 198 -13.58 -11.74 3.76
CA LYS A 198 -14.29 -11.10 2.64
C LYS A 198 -13.36 -10.10 1.98
N PHE A 199 -12.48 -10.59 1.10
CA PHE A 199 -11.57 -9.71 0.37
C PHE A 199 -12.35 -8.68 -0.44
N LYS A 200 -12.01 -7.41 -0.28
CA LYS A 200 -12.61 -6.27 -0.99
C LYS A 200 -11.62 -5.65 -1.99
N HIS A 201 -10.33 -5.69 -1.66
CA HIS A 201 -9.28 -5.04 -2.44
C HIS A 201 -8.14 -6.01 -2.74
N VAL A 202 -7.63 -5.96 -3.97
CA VAL A 202 -6.36 -6.59 -4.35
C VAL A 202 -5.38 -5.50 -4.71
N VAL A 203 -4.20 -5.49 -4.10
CA VAL A 203 -3.15 -4.49 -4.37
C VAL A 203 -1.90 -5.21 -4.86
N GLY A 204 -1.41 -4.83 -6.03
CA GLY A 204 -0.23 -5.44 -6.64
C GLY A 204 0.53 -4.47 -7.54
N SER A 205 1.63 -4.91 -8.13
CA SER A 205 2.40 -4.08 -9.07
C SER A 205 1.61 -3.74 -10.33
N ALA A 206 2.09 -2.75 -11.09
CA ALA A 206 1.52 -2.40 -12.39
C ALA A 206 1.51 -3.59 -13.38
N TYR A 207 2.53 -4.45 -13.32
CA TYR A 207 2.58 -5.67 -14.15
C TYR A 207 1.51 -6.69 -13.72
N VAL A 208 1.31 -6.90 -12.42
CA VAL A 208 0.22 -7.78 -11.95
C VAL A 208 -1.14 -7.27 -12.42
N LYS A 209 -1.36 -5.94 -12.40
CA LYS A 209 -2.59 -5.33 -12.92
C LYS A 209 -2.73 -5.51 -14.44
N SER A 210 -1.66 -5.42 -15.23
CA SER A 210 -1.74 -5.66 -16.67
C SER A 210 -2.03 -7.12 -17.01
N VAL A 211 -1.47 -8.08 -16.25
CA VAL A 211 -1.82 -9.50 -16.37
C VAL A 211 -3.27 -9.75 -15.95
N PHE A 212 -3.75 -9.12 -14.87
CA PHE A 212 -5.13 -9.24 -14.44
C PHE A 212 -6.13 -8.82 -15.53
N VAL A 213 -5.85 -7.74 -16.26
CA VAL A 213 -6.69 -7.28 -17.37
C VAL A 213 -6.87 -8.35 -18.46
N THR A 214 -5.87 -9.21 -18.67
CA THR A 214 -5.98 -10.28 -19.68
C THR A 214 -6.89 -11.43 -19.24
N PHE A 215 -7.29 -11.52 -17.96
CA PHE A 215 -8.23 -12.53 -17.49
C PHE A 215 -9.61 -12.38 -18.14
N MET A 216 -9.96 -11.19 -18.66
CA MET A 216 -11.18 -10.98 -19.44
C MET A 216 -11.23 -11.80 -20.74
N SER A 217 -10.07 -12.21 -21.25
CA SER A 217 -9.94 -13.03 -22.45
C SER A 217 -9.94 -14.53 -22.15
N ASP A 218 -10.05 -14.93 -20.88
CA ASP A 218 -10.18 -16.33 -20.48
C ASP A 218 -11.57 -16.86 -20.91
N ALA A 219 -11.59 -18.04 -21.53
CA ALA A 219 -12.82 -18.66 -22.03
C ALA A 219 -13.87 -18.90 -20.93
N ASN A 220 -13.45 -18.95 -19.66
CA ASN A 220 -14.31 -19.15 -18.49
C ASN A 220 -14.83 -17.84 -17.88
N VAL A 221 -14.49 -16.68 -18.45
CA VAL A 221 -14.97 -15.37 -18.00
C VAL A 221 -16.00 -14.87 -18.99
N ALA A 222 -17.21 -14.58 -18.50
CA ALA A 222 -18.24 -13.99 -19.34
C ALA A 222 -17.77 -12.60 -19.82
N PRO A 223 -17.61 -12.37 -21.13
CA PRO A 223 -17.21 -11.05 -21.62
C PRO A 223 -18.34 -10.06 -21.31
N PHE A 224 -18.00 -8.85 -20.85
CA PHE A 224 -18.98 -7.79 -20.68
C PHE A 224 -19.66 -7.49 -22.02
N ARG A 225 -20.93 -7.88 -22.16
CA ARG A 225 -21.76 -7.53 -23.32
C ARG A 225 -22.45 -6.20 -23.03
N TYR A 226 -21.89 -5.10 -23.53
CA TYR A 226 -22.58 -3.81 -23.51
C TYR A 226 -23.52 -3.70 -24.72
N SER A 227 -24.77 -3.29 -24.49
CA SER A 227 -25.69 -2.93 -25.55
C SER A 227 -25.20 -1.66 -26.24
N VAL A 228 -24.89 -1.76 -27.53
CA VAL A 228 -24.52 -0.61 -28.36
C VAL A 228 -25.79 0.20 -28.64
N GLU A 229 -26.10 1.16 -27.78
CA GLU A 229 -27.11 2.15 -28.11
C GLU A 229 -26.50 3.34 -28.86
N SER A 230 -26.97 3.45 -30.11
CA SER A 230 -27.08 4.65 -30.94
C SER A 230 -25.90 5.05 -31.84
N LYS A 231 -26.30 5.34 -33.09
CA LYS A 231 -25.47 5.73 -34.23
C LYS A 231 -24.61 6.95 -33.92
N GLY A 232 -23.30 6.82 -34.09
CA GLY A 232 -22.39 7.97 -34.27
C GLY A 232 -21.45 8.29 -33.11
N GLN A 233 -21.47 7.54 -32.01
CA GLN A 233 -20.43 7.67 -30.98
C GLN A 233 -19.22 6.79 -31.34
N ARG A 234 -18.02 7.38 -31.28
CA ARG A 234 -16.75 6.70 -31.54
C ARG A 234 -16.62 5.50 -30.59
N ASN A 235 -16.32 4.33 -31.14
CA ASN A 235 -16.05 3.11 -30.38
C ASN A 235 -14.99 3.40 -29.31
N THR A 236 -15.39 3.36 -28.03
CA THR A 236 -14.43 3.41 -26.93
C THR A 236 -14.02 1.98 -26.64
N ILE A 237 -12.78 1.62 -26.96
CA ILE A 237 -12.21 0.34 -26.54
C ILE A 237 -11.95 0.44 -25.04
N ILE A 238 -12.85 -0.13 -24.24
CA ILE A 238 -12.67 -0.25 -22.79
C ILE A 238 -11.80 -1.48 -22.55
N ALA A 239 -10.51 -1.25 -22.33
CA ALA A 239 -9.51 -2.30 -22.12
C ALA A 239 -9.16 -2.53 -20.65
N THR A 240 -9.93 -2.00 -19.69
CA THR A 240 -9.58 -2.06 -18.25
C THR A 240 -10.69 -2.70 -17.44
N ALA A 241 -10.43 -3.89 -16.90
CA ALA A 241 -11.18 -4.44 -15.77
C ALA A 241 -10.62 -3.88 -14.46
N ASP A 242 -11.49 -3.28 -13.65
CA ASP A 242 -11.16 -2.87 -12.30
C ASP A 242 -11.72 -3.81 -11.25
N PHE A 243 -12.92 -4.33 -11.49
CA PHE A 243 -13.54 -5.33 -10.63
C PHE A 243 -13.35 -6.74 -11.19
N TYR A 244 -13.05 -7.66 -10.29
CA TYR A 244 -13.21 -9.09 -10.51
C TYR A 244 -14.38 -9.57 -9.67
N GLU A 245 -15.34 -10.24 -10.30
CA GLU A 245 -16.42 -10.93 -9.62
C GLU A 245 -16.24 -12.43 -9.87
N GLY A 246 -15.76 -13.12 -8.84
CA GLY A 246 -15.51 -14.54 -8.86
C GLY A 246 -16.46 -15.31 -7.93
N PRO A 247 -16.35 -16.64 -7.88
CA PRO A 247 -17.21 -17.48 -7.05
C PRO A 247 -17.12 -17.17 -5.54
N PHE A 248 -16.04 -16.53 -5.09
CA PHE A 248 -15.79 -16.20 -3.70
C PHE A 248 -15.98 -14.71 -3.37
N GLY A 249 -16.61 -13.95 -4.27
CA GLY A 249 -16.97 -12.54 -4.06
C GLY A 249 -16.34 -11.59 -5.06
N LYS A 250 -16.59 -10.29 -4.83
CA LYS A 250 -16.18 -9.19 -5.69
C LYS A 250 -15.00 -8.43 -5.09
N VAL A 251 -13.92 -8.27 -5.85
CA VAL A 251 -12.72 -7.52 -5.45
C VAL A 251 -12.38 -6.43 -6.46
N LEU A 252 -11.86 -5.31 -5.96
CA LEU A 252 -11.32 -4.22 -6.77
C LEU A 252 -9.78 -4.33 -6.83
N VAL A 253 -9.21 -4.39 -8.03
CA VAL A 253 -7.77 -4.55 -8.24
C VAL A 253 -7.08 -3.21 -8.45
N HIS A 254 -6.23 -2.81 -7.52
CA HIS A 254 -5.48 -1.55 -7.51
C HIS A 254 -4.02 -1.76 -7.90
N PRO A 255 -3.48 -0.99 -8.87
CA PRO A 255 -2.04 -0.92 -9.07
C PRO A 255 -1.38 -0.09 -7.96
N SER A 256 -0.28 -0.58 -7.41
CA SER A 256 0.57 0.16 -6.46
C SER A 256 1.85 0.64 -7.14
N THR A 257 2.08 1.95 -7.08
CA THR A 257 3.31 2.57 -7.61
C THR A 257 4.51 2.39 -6.66
N ILE A 258 4.25 2.05 -5.40
CA ILE A 258 5.26 1.69 -4.39
C ILE A 258 5.82 0.30 -4.65
N GLN A 259 5.02 -0.63 -5.19
CA GLN A 259 5.46 -1.96 -5.60
C GLN A 259 6.15 -1.95 -6.98
N SER A 260 7.13 -1.06 -7.15
CA SER A 260 7.88 -0.85 -8.40
C SER A 260 9.28 -1.47 -8.39
N THR A 261 9.72 -2.04 -7.28
CA THR A 261 11.00 -2.75 -7.19
C THR A 261 10.81 -4.26 -7.26
N ALA A 262 11.78 -5.00 -7.80
CA ALA A 262 11.68 -6.45 -7.96
C ALA A 262 11.38 -7.20 -6.64
N ALA A 263 11.85 -6.68 -5.51
CA ALA A 263 11.60 -7.25 -4.19
C ALA A 263 10.13 -7.11 -3.73
N LEU A 264 9.45 -6.03 -4.10
CA LEU A 264 8.07 -5.72 -3.67
C LEU A 264 7.03 -6.12 -4.71
N ALA A 265 7.38 -6.02 -5.99
CA ALA A 265 6.48 -6.19 -7.11
C ALA A 265 6.01 -7.65 -7.29
N ARG A 266 6.71 -8.59 -6.66
CA ARG A 266 6.42 -10.03 -6.67
C ARG A 266 5.26 -10.46 -5.77
N ASN A 267 4.61 -9.54 -5.07
CA ASN A 267 3.49 -9.85 -4.17
C ASN A 267 2.22 -9.14 -4.64
N ALA A 268 1.10 -9.85 -4.64
CA ALA A 268 -0.23 -9.28 -4.72
C ALA A 268 -0.97 -9.57 -3.41
N PHE A 269 -1.46 -8.53 -2.76
CA PHE A 269 -2.11 -8.59 -1.45
C PHE A 269 -3.63 -8.56 -1.62
N PHE A 270 -4.32 -9.49 -0.96
CA PHE A 270 -5.77 -9.59 -0.88
C PHE A 270 -6.18 -9.07 0.50
N LEU A 271 -6.99 -8.02 0.52
CA LEU A 271 -7.24 -7.25 1.72
C LEU A 271 -8.73 -7.22 2.02
N ASP A 272 -9.08 -7.69 3.21
CA ASP A 272 -10.27 -7.25 3.92
C ASP A 272 -9.88 -6.07 4.82
N THR A 273 -10.31 -4.87 4.42
CA THR A 273 -9.92 -3.61 5.07
C THR A 273 -10.39 -3.51 6.51
N ASP A 274 -11.41 -4.27 6.88
CA ASP A 274 -12.02 -4.21 8.23
C ASP A 274 -11.08 -4.87 9.27
N PHE A 275 -10.15 -5.71 8.83
CA PHE A 275 -9.14 -6.35 9.66
C PHE A 275 -7.78 -5.64 9.63
N LEU A 276 -7.70 -4.46 9.00
CA LEU A 276 -6.48 -3.65 8.92
C LEU A 276 -6.68 -2.25 9.48
N GLU A 277 -5.74 -1.85 10.32
CA GLU A 277 -5.71 -0.51 10.89
C GLU A 277 -4.26 -0.03 11.00
N PHE A 278 -4.00 1.24 10.70
CA PHE A 278 -2.71 1.85 10.98
C PHE A 278 -2.77 2.63 12.30
N LEU A 279 -2.04 2.18 13.31
CA LEU A 279 -2.03 2.80 14.63
C LEU A 279 -0.92 3.85 14.73
N TRP A 280 -1.28 5.10 15.01
CA TRP A 280 -0.33 6.16 15.29
C TRP A 280 -0.08 6.31 16.79
N LEU A 281 1.17 6.17 17.23
CA LEU A 281 1.62 6.60 18.56
C LEU A 281 1.85 8.12 18.55
N ARG A 282 2.54 8.61 17.51
CA ARG A 282 2.70 10.03 17.21
C ARG A 282 2.27 10.26 15.78
N LYS A 283 1.17 11.01 15.60
CA LYS A 283 0.68 11.36 14.25
C LYS A 283 1.77 12.12 13.49
N ILE A 284 1.77 11.97 12.16
CA ILE A 284 2.68 12.71 11.28
C ILE A 284 2.47 14.21 11.50
N GLN A 285 3.49 14.88 12.02
CA GLN A 285 3.47 16.31 12.26
C GLN A 285 4.86 16.91 12.06
N GLU A 286 4.89 18.22 11.84
CA GLU A 286 6.14 18.98 11.84
C GLU A 286 6.64 19.14 13.28
N ASP A 287 7.94 18.92 13.48
CA ASP A 287 8.61 19.31 14.70
C ASP A 287 8.85 20.82 14.68
N THR A 288 7.98 21.54 15.38
CA THR A 288 8.04 23.01 15.50
C THR A 288 9.20 23.53 16.34
N LYS A 289 9.91 22.65 17.07
CA LYS A 289 10.95 23.05 18.05
C LYS A 289 12.37 22.76 17.57
N VAL A 290 12.58 22.63 16.26
CA VAL A 290 13.92 22.46 15.69
C VAL A 290 14.73 23.73 15.92
N ALA A 291 15.84 23.63 16.64
CA ALA A 291 16.70 24.76 16.94
C ALA A 291 17.37 25.31 15.67
N LYS A 292 17.37 26.64 15.52
CA LYS A 292 18.19 27.33 14.53
C LYS A 292 19.65 27.28 14.98
N THR A 293 20.52 26.67 14.19
CA THR A 293 21.96 26.54 14.51
C THR A 293 22.87 27.22 13.48
N GLY A 294 22.30 28.02 12.58
CA GLY A 294 23.00 28.71 11.49
C GLY A 294 22.01 29.52 10.66
N ASP A 295 22.48 30.19 9.61
CA ASP A 295 21.62 30.96 8.69
C ASP A 295 20.89 30.05 7.69
N ALA A 296 20.06 29.16 8.24
CA ALA A 296 19.22 28.25 7.49
C ALA A 296 17.92 27.96 8.24
N ASP A 297 16.82 27.90 7.51
CA ASP A 297 15.55 27.33 7.97
C ASP A 297 15.63 25.80 7.93
N LYS A 298 15.42 25.18 9.09
CA LYS A 298 15.48 23.74 9.28
C LYS A 298 14.11 23.26 9.68
N GLY A 299 13.66 22.15 9.10
CA GLY A 299 12.44 21.51 9.53
C GLY A 299 12.47 20.00 9.38
N VAL A 300 11.65 19.35 10.20
CA VAL A 300 11.51 17.90 10.24
C VAL A 300 10.04 17.57 10.33
N ILE A 301 9.56 16.66 9.48
CA ILE A 301 8.29 15.97 9.67
C ILE A 301 8.61 14.60 10.26
N ILE A 302 7.95 14.27 11.37
CA ILE A 302 8.13 13.02 12.09
C ILE A 302 6.78 12.39 12.41
N GLY A 303 6.71 11.07 12.32
CA GLY A 303 5.59 10.26 12.76
C GLY A 303 6.10 8.95 13.34
N GLU A 304 5.29 8.35 14.21
CA GLU A 304 5.59 7.03 14.77
C GLU A 304 4.31 6.21 14.84
N GLY A 305 4.33 5.05 14.19
CA GLY A 305 3.15 4.18 14.11
C GLY A 305 3.49 2.77 13.67
N THR A 306 2.45 1.92 13.61
CA THR A 306 2.57 0.52 13.26
C THR A 306 1.33 0.01 12.54
N LEU A 307 1.48 -1.12 11.84
CA LEU A 307 0.39 -1.83 11.21
C LEU A 307 -0.25 -2.79 12.23
N LYS A 308 -1.55 -2.63 12.47
CA LYS A 308 -2.37 -3.57 13.23
C LYS A 308 -3.13 -4.47 12.25
N VAL A 309 -2.89 -5.77 12.39
CA VAL A 309 -3.59 -6.83 11.67
C VAL A 309 -4.53 -7.50 12.68
N SER A 310 -5.78 -7.06 12.72
CA SER A 310 -6.75 -7.51 13.73
C SER A 310 -6.97 -9.02 13.66
N ASN A 311 -7.02 -9.59 12.45
CA ASN A 311 -6.98 -11.03 12.23
C ASN A 311 -6.26 -11.32 10.92
N GLU A 312 -5.23 -12.16 10.97
CA GLU A 312 -4.43 -12.55 9.80
C GLU A 312 -5.27 -13.28 8.76
N LYS A 313 -6.28 -14.05 9.19
CA LYS A 313 -7.19 -14.78 8.30
C LYS A 313 -7.99 -13.85 7.37
N GLY A 314 -8.12 -12.56 7.70
CA GLY A 314 -8.73 -11.55 6.84
C GLY A 314 -7.84 -11.08 5.68
N LEU A 315 -6.60 -11.56 5.61
CA LEU A 315 -5.60 -11.16 4.62
C LEU A 315 -5.19 -12.35 3.75
N GLY A 316 -4.78 -12.07 2.52
CA GLY A 316 -4.22 -13.09 1.63
C GLY A 316 -3.09 -12.56 0.77
N ILE A 317 -2.27 -13.47 0.25
CA ILE A 317 -1.13 -13.11 -0.58
C ILE A 317 -0.92 -14.13 -1.71
N ALA A 318 -0.82 -13.61 -2.93
CA ALA A 318 -0.19 -14.30 -4.04
C ALA A 318 1.25 -13.80 -4.18
N ALA A 319 2.20 -14.63 -3.82
CA ALA A 319 3.62 -14.30 -3.76
C ALA A 319 4.42 -14.99 -4.88
N ASP A 320 5.67 -14.52 -4.99
CA ASP A 320 6.65 -14.95 -5.98
C ASP A 320 6.15 -14.76 -7.42
N LEU A 321 5.42 -13.67 -7.66
CA LEU A 321 4.96 -13.32 -8.98
C LEU A 321 6.09 -12.68 -9.80
N PHE A 322 6.05 -12.88 -11.11
CA PHE A 322 6.68 -11.99 -12.06
C PHE A 322 6.17 -10.58 -11.78
N GLY A 323 7.03 -9.69 -11.30
CA GLY A 323 6.62 -8.44 -10.66
C GLY A 323 6.76 -7.21 -11.56
N LEU A 324 7.74 -7.22 -12.47
CA LEU A 324 8.06 -6.10 -13.35
C LEU A 324 7.82 -6.45 -14.82
N THR A 325 8.18 -7.66 -15.22
CA THR A 325 8.02 -8.19 -16.57
C THR A 325 7.74 -9.70 -16.49
N ALA A 326 7.33 -10.33 -17.60
CA ALA A 326 6.94 -11.74 -17.66
C ALA A 326 8.06 -12.77 -17.38
N SER A 327 9.26 -12.31 -17.02
CA SER A 327 10.44 -13.13 -16.73
C SER A 327 11.34 -12.51 -15.65
N SER A 328 10.82 -11.53 -14.89
CA SER A 328 11.54 -10.85 -13.79
C SER A 328 11.36 -11.52 -12.45
#